data_AF-A0A3R6NJN7-F1
#
_entry.id   AF-A0A3R6NJN7-F1
#
_cell.length_a   1.000
_cell.length_b   1.000
_cell.length_c   1.000
_cell.angle_alpha   90.00
_cell.angle_beta   90.00
_cell.angle_gamma   90.00
#
_symmetry.space_group_name_H-M   'P 1'
#
loop_
_entity.id
_entity.type
_entity.pdbx_description
1 polymer ?
#
loop_
_entity_poly.entity_id
_entity_poly.type
_entity_poly.pdbx_seq_one_letter_code
_entity_poly.pdbx_strand_id
1 'polypeptide(L)'
;MFQNIYPVFEPKRLLKKEMLENLRDFPRSLFGLQYQNYSDGILYGCDITGTETGMILLPGILCYKGVPYFLERPYPVSCKAEGKMAYVKVHFWDKTIGSGGEEYLSQIIVDEQEPDAEQELELARFKLQAGARLRSDYVDFYDYETEFDTVNRIYVPYAAPDHPGIWPQILKSFARELLKYAVTDPWDCAFCLQCLQRKEAMPYEAVRAYLHARLGQSKEYTNMQMYGALKRILGEAGGREEIPGQTRKKEGTLLML
;
A
#
# COMPACT_ATOMS: atom_id res chain seq x y z
N MET A 1 26.31 -18.49 -16.63
CA MET A 1 25.78 -18.91 -17.94
C MET A 1 24.26 -18.78 -17.88
N PHE A 2 23.62 -18.09 -18.81
CA PHE A 2 22.14 -18.03 -18.87
C PHE A 2 21.63 -19.30 -19.59
N GLN A 3 20.61 -19.95 -19.02
CA GLN A 3 20.05 -21.19 -19.55
C GLN A 3 18.52 -21.19 -19.41
N ASN A 4 17.81 -21.68 -20.43
CA ASN A 4 16.36 -21.87 -20.40
C ASN A 4 16.06 -23.33 -20.78
N ILE A 5 15.50 -24.09 -19.84
CA ILE A 5 15.14 -25.50 -20.04
C ILE A 5 13.62 -25.59 -19.94
N TYR A 6 12.99 -26.06 -21.02
CA TYR A 6 11.55 -26.24 -21.11
C TYR A 6 11.20 -27.73 -21.20
N PRO A 7 10.41 -28.29 -20.26
CA PRO A 7 10.04 -29.69 -20.28
C PRO A 7 9.02 -29.97 -21.40
N VAL A 8 9.33 -30.92 -22.29
CA VAL A 8 8.43 -31.34 -23.38
C VAL A 8 7.68 -32.60 -22.99
N PHE A 9 6.36 -32.50 -22.86
CA PHE A 9 5.47 -33.62 -22.56
C PHE A 9 4.89 -34.20 -23.85
N GLU A 10 5.25 -35.44 -24.17
CA GLU A 10 4.76 -36.15 -25.35
C GLU A 10 4.15 -37.50 -24.95
N PRO A 11 3.08 -37.95 -25.65
CA PRO A 11 2.55 -39.29 -25.48
C PRO A 11 3.66 -40.35 -25.63
N LYS A 12 3.65 -41.35 -24.75
CA LYS A 12 4.64 -42.46 -24.71
C LYS A 12 6.07 -42.05 -24.32
N ARG A 13 6.32 -40.79 -23.90
CA ARG A 13 7.57 -40.40 -23.24
C ARG A 13 7.47 -40.53 -21.72
N LEU A 14 8.59 -40.90 -21.11
CA LEU A 14 8.68 -41.09 -19.66
C LEU A 14 8.84 -39.73 -18.97
N LEU A 15 7.95 -39.44 -18.02
CA LEU A 15 8.02 -38.24 -17.20
C LEU A 15 9.21 -38.34 -16.24
N LYS A 16 10.22 -37.51 -16.47
CA LYS A 16 11.42 -37.51 -15.62
C LYS A 16 11.24 -36.61 -14.40
N LYS A 17 11.93 -36.94 -13.31
CA LYS A 17 11.92 -36.17 -12.06
C LYS A 17 12.35 -34.72 -12.31
N GLU A 18 13.39 -34.51 -13.12
CA GLU A 18 13.95 -33.19 -13.40
C GLU A 18 12.94 -32.27 -14.13
N MET A 19 12.00 -32.84 -14.88
CA MET A 19 10.93 -32.09 -15.54
C MET A 19 9.94 -31.53 -14.52
N LEU A 20 9.60 -32.32 -13.49
CA LEU A 20 8.72 -31.88 -12.41
C LEU A 20 9.41 -30.88 -11.49
N GLU A 21 10.70 -31.09 -11.18
CA GLU A 21 11.51 -30.13 -10.43
C GLU A 21 11.58 -28.78 -11.17
N ASN A 22 11.81 -28.78 -12.48
CA ASN A 22 11.79 -27.56 -13.29
C ASN A 22 10.44 -26.83 -13.20
N LEU A 23 9.30 -27.53 -13.35
CA LEU A 23 7.98 -26.90 -13.24
C LEU A 23 7.68 -26.37 -11.83
N ARG A 24 8.10 -27.08 -10.79
CA ARG A 24 7.90 -26.68 -9.38
C ARG A 24 8.76 -25.47 -9.00
N ASP A 25 10.02 -25.50 -9.41
CA ASP A 25 11.04 -24.54 -8.96
C ASP A 25 11.05 -23.27 -9.82
N PHE A 26 10.57 -23.33 -11.07
CA PHE A 26 10.57 -22.18 -11.98
C PHE A 26 9.77 -20.98 -11.43
N PRO A 27 8.50 -21.10 -10.99
CA PRO A 27 7.76 -19.96 -10.46
C PRO A 27 8.39 -19.38 -9.18
N ARG A 28 8.91 -20.26 -8.31
CA ARG A 28 9.58 -19.84 -7.06
C ARG A 28 10.89 -19.12 -7.35
N SER A 29 11.69 -19.62 -8.29
CA SER A 29 12.94 -19.02 -8.72
C SER A 29 12.71 -17.68 -9.41
N LEU A 30 11.72 -17.61 -10.31
CA LEU A 30 11.34 -16.37 -10.98
C LEU A 30 10.92 -15.30 -9.96
N PHE A 31 10.06 -15.67 -9.00
CA PHE A 31 9.64 -14.75 -7.94
C PHE A 31 10.84 -14.29 -7.10
N GLY A 32 11.67 -15.23 -6.63
CA GLY A 32 12.84 -14.92 -5.81
C GLY A 32 13.85 -14.03 -6.53
N LEU A 33 14.04 -14.18 -7.84
CA LEU A 33 14.90 -13.30 -8.64
C LEU A 33 14.27 -11.93 -8.91
N GLN A 34 12.97 -11.88 -9.20
CA GLN A 34 12.28 -10.63 -9.54
C GLN A 34 12.10 -9.71 -8.33
N TYR A 35 11.83 -10.29 -7.16
CA TYR A 35 11.48 -9.56 -5.93
C TYR A 35 12.54 -9.72 -4.83
N GLN A 36 13.78 -10.09 -5.18
CA GLN A 36 14.86 -10.38 -4.23
C GLN A 36 15.10 -9.25 -3.21
N ASN A 37 15.00 -8.01 -3.66
CA ASN A 37 15.23 -6.82 -2.84
C ASN A 37 13.94 -6.08 -2.50
N TYR A 38 12.77 -6.71 -2.68
CA TYR A 38 11.52 -6.07 -2.30
C TYR A 38 11.31 -6.18 -0.79
N SER A 39 10.75 -5.12 -0.22
CA SER A 39 10.28 -5.11 1.15
C SER A 39 9.06 -6.00 1.34
N ASP A 40 8.73 -6.25 2.60
CA ASP A 40 7.45 -6.84 2.98
C ASP A 40 6.30 -5.87 2.64
N GLY A 41 5.17 -6.43 2.21
CA GLY A 41 4.02 -5.62 1.78
C GLY A 41 3.05 -6.34 0.86
N ILE A 42 1.96 -5.64 0.55
CA ILE A 42 1.07 -6.02 -0.55
C ILE A 42 1.81 -5.81 -1.87
N LEU A 43 1.94 -6.88 -2.65
CA LEU A 43 2.58 -6.82 -3.97
C LEU A 43 1.55 -6.55 -5.07
N TYR A 44 0.43 -7.30 -5.05
CA TYR A 44 -0.67 -7.13 -6.01
C TYR A 44 -2.02 -7.43 -5.37
N GLY A 45 -3.07 -6.70 -5.78
CA GLY A 45 -4.44 -6.96 -5.36
C GLY A 45 -4.64 -6.71 -3.86
N CYS A 46 -5.29 -7.65 -3.18
CA CYS A 46 -5.70 -7.49 -1.78
C CYS A 46 -6.59 -6.25 -1.59
N ASP A 47 -7.41 -5.94 -2.60
CA ASP A 47 -8.39 -4.86 -2.51
C ASP A 47 -9.48 -5.20 -1.50
N ILE A 48 -10.10 -4.18 -0.92
CA ILE A 48 -11.09 -4.34 0.13
C ILE A 48 -12.41 -3.77 -0.37
N THR A 49 -13.49 -4.55 -0.22
CA THR A 49 -14.86 -4.09 -0.48
C THR A 49 -15.65 -4.13 0.82
N GLY A 50 -16.19 -2.99 1.24
CA GLY A 50 -17.03 -2.92 2.44
C GLY A 50 -18.38 -3.61 2.26
N THR A 51 -18.88 -4.32 3.28
CA THR A 51 -20.15 -5.04 3.29
C THR A 51 -20.97 -4.67 4.53
N GLU A 52 -22.24 -5.09 4.61
CA GLU A 52 -23.12 -4.80 5.75
C GLU A 52 -22.57 -5.32 7.10
N THR A 53 -21.82 -6.43 7.09
CA THR A 53 -21.31 -7.10 8.29
C THR A 53 -19.80 -6.99 8.47
N GLY A 54 -19.12 -6.22 7.63
CA GLY A 54 -17.68 -6.01 7.68
C GLY A 54 -17.10 -5.66 6.32
N MET A 55 -16.20 -6.51 5.80
CA MET A 55 -15.56 -6.31 4.50
C MET A 55 -15.22 -7.64 3.83
N ILE A 56 -14.90 -7.59 2.55
CA ILE A 56 -14.35 -8.71 1.78
C ILE A 56 -12.98 -8.30 1.29
N LEU A 57 -11.98 -9.10 1.62
CA LEU A 57 -10.63 -9.00 1.05
C LEU A 57 -10.58 -9.77 -0.27
N LEU A 58 -10.26 -9.10 -1.36
CA LEU A 58 -10.20 -9.66 -2.69
C LEU A 58 -8.85 -10.36 -2.93
N PRO A 59 -8.77 -11.25 -3.94
CA PRO A 59 -7.56 -11.97 -4.28
C PRO A 59 -6.33 -11.07 -4.46
N GLY A 60 -5.16 -11.60 -4.11
CA GLY A 60 -3.91 -10.85 -4.18
C GLY A 60 -2.71 -11.63 -3.68
N ILE A 61 -1.57 -10.95 -3.68
CA ILE A 61 -0.26 -11.51 -3.35
C ILE A 61 0.40 -10.58 -2.33
N LEU A 62 0.84 -11.16 -1.22
CA LEU A 62 1.73 -10.51 -0.27
C LEU A 62 3.16 -11.01 -0.49
N CYS A 63 4.13 -10.12 -0.32
CA CYS A 63 5.53 -10.48 -0.13
C CYS A 63 5.84 -10.36 1.36
N TYR A 64 6.36 -11.42 1.96
CA TYR A 64 6.77 -11.42 3.36
C TYR A 64 8.03 -12.25 3.55
N LYS A 65 9.11 -11.63 4.05
CA LYS A 65 10.45 -12.20 4.20
C LYS A 65 10.94 -12.92 2.93
N GLY A 66 10.65 -12.32 1.78
CA GLY A 66 11.00 -12.86 0.45
C GLY A 66 10.14 -14.04 -0.03
N VAL A 67 9.08 -14.40 0.70
CA VAL A 67 8.16 -15.49 0.36
C VAL A 67 6.82 -14.93 -0.14
N PRO A 68 6.28 -15.42 -1.26
CA PRO A 68 4.96 -15.02 -1.72
C PRO A 68 3.85 -15.77 -0.97
N TYR A 69 2.85 -15.03 -0.50
CA TYR A 69 1.60 -15.57 0.06
C TYR A 69 0.43 -15.19 -0.84
N PHE A 70 -0.36 -16.19 -1.24
CA PHE A 70 -1.46 -16.02 -2.19
C PHE A 70 -2.80 -16.10 -1.49
N LEU A 71 -3.64 -15.09 -1.71
CA LEU A 71 -5.06 -15.19 -1.48
C LEU A 71 -5.75 -15.40 -2.83
N GLU A 72 -6.20 -16.62 -3.11
CA GLU A 72 -6.77 -16.97 -4.42
C GLU A 72 -8.26 -16.64 -4.55
N ARG A 73 -8.98 -16.57 -3.42
CA ARG A 73 -10.44 -16.38 -3.38
C ARG A 73 -10.80 -15.21 -2.47
N PRO A 74 -11.90 -14.49 -2.75
CA PRO A 74 -12.40 -13.48 -1.84
C PRO A 74 -12.60 -14.05 -0.43
N TYR A 75 -12.11 -13.34 0.58
CA TYR A 75 -12.17 -13.75 1.98
C TYR A 75 -13.04 -12.77 2.78
N PRO A 76 -14.19 -13.21 3.31
CA PRO A 76 -15.03 -12.36 4.15
C PRO A 76 -14.36 -12.14 5.52
N VAL A 77 -14.29 -10.88 5.93
CA VAL A 77 -13.71 -10.44 7.20
C VAL A 77 -14.81 -9.81 8.04
N SER A 78 -15.15 -10.45 9.16
CA SER A 78 -16.14 -9.92 10.11
C SER A 78 -15.54 -8.77 10.91
N CYS A 79 -16.26 -7.65 10.99
CA CYS A 79 -15.82 -6.45 11.69
C CYS A 79 -16.80 -6.10 12.80
N LYS A 80 -16.28 -5.81 13.99
CA LYS A 80 -17.12 -5.38 15.13
C LYS A 80 -17.35 -3.88 15.08
N ALA A 81 -18.60 -3.47 15.28
CA ALA A 81 -19.04 -2.08 15.26
C ALA A 81 -18.98 -1.44 16.66
N GLU A 82 -17.78 -1.35 17.24
CA GLU A 82 -17.57 -0.84 18.62
C GLU A 82 -17.14 0.63 18.68
N GLY A 83 -16.93 1.30 17.54
CA GLY A 83 -16.45 2.68 17.45
C GLY A 83 -14.97 2.88 17.82
N LYS A 84 -14.25 1.78 18.12
CA LYS A 84 -12.83 1.79 18.45
C LYS A 84 -11.97 1.47 17.23
N MET A 85 -10.68 1.78 17.32
CA MET A 85 -9.71 1.41 16.29
C MET A 85 -9.52 -0.10 16.26
N ALA A 86 -9.71 -0.69 15.08
CA ALA A 86 -9.40 -2.09 14.81
C ALA A 86 -8.49 -2.19 13.59
N TYR A 87 -7.62 -3.19 13.61
CA TYR A 87 -6.65 -3.51 12.57
C TYR A 87 -7.05 -4.81 11.88
N VAL A 88 -7.02 -4.83 10.56
CA VAL A 88 -7.05 -6.06 9.76
C VAL A 88 -5.62 -6.37 9.38
N LYS A 89 -5.12 -7.53 9.81
CA LYS A 89 -3.72 -7.90 9.64
C LYS A 89 -3.58 -9.37 9.28
N VAL A 90 -2.47 -9.73 8.63
CA VAL A 90 -2.09 -11.12 8.40
C VAL A 90 -1.00 -11.48 9.38
N HIS A 91 -1.23 -12.52 10.18
CA HIS A 91 -0.22 -13.12 11.04
C HIS A 91 0.47 -14.27 10.29
N PHE A 92 1.80 -14.31 10.35
CA PHE A 92 2.63 -15.31 9.70
C PHE A 92 3.29 -16.21 10.75
N TRP A 93 3.04 -17.52 10.66
CA TRP A 93 3.72 -18.49 11.52
C TRP A 93 5.07 -18.89 10.95
N ASP A 94 5.92 -19.37 11.85
CA ASP A 94 7.16 -20.02 11.47
C ASP A 94 6.91 -21.18 10.52
N LYS A 95 7.87 -21.36 9.61
CA LYS A 95 7.90 -22.45 8.63
C LYS A 95 7.78 -23.79 9.34
N THR A 96 6.73 -24.55 9.01
CA THR A 96 6.58 -25.93 9.45
C THR A 96 7.01 -26.88 8.33
N ILE A 97 7.76 -27.92 8.67
CA ILE A 97 8.10 -29.01 7.75
C ILE A 97 7.09 -30.13 8.00
N GLY A 98 6.06 -30.20 7.16
CA GLY A 98 5.07 -31.28 7.18
C GLY A 98 5.53 -32.49 6.36
N SER A 99 4.81 -33.60 6.47
CA SER A 99 5.08 -34.82 5.67
C SER A 99 4.90 -34.62 4.16
N GLY A 100 4.23 -33.55 3.73
CA GLY A 100 4.00 -33.18 2.33
C GLY A 100 4.86 -32.03 1.78
N GLY A 101 5.67 -31.36 2.62
CA GLY A 101 6.50 -30.23 2.21
C GLY A 101 6.64 -29.13 3.27
N GLU A 102 7.18 -28.00 2.85
CA GLU A 102 7.28 -26.79 3.66
C GLU A 102 5.94 -26.04 3.62
N GLU A 103 5.32 -25.85 4.78
CA GLU A 103 4.07 -25.11 4.92
C GLU A 103 4.35 -23.73 5.52
N TYR A 104 3.86 -22.71 4.81
CA TYR A 104 3.89 -21.33 5.23
C TYR A 104 2.47 -20.95 5.64
N LEU A 105 2.17 -21.08 6.93
CA LEU A 105 0.84 -20.79 7.44
C LEU A 105 0.69 -19.29 7.68
N SER A 106 -0.48 -18.76 7.32
CA SER A 106 -0.86 -17.38 7.57
C SER A 106 -2.36 -17.27 7.85
N GLN A 107 -2.78 -16.30 8.65
CA GLN A 107 -4.17 -16.10 9.04
C GLN A 107 -4.49 -14.62 9.07
N ILE A 108 -5.68 -14.28 8.61
CA ILE A 108 -6.22 -12.93 8.73
C ILE A 108 -6.85 -12.78 10.12
N ILE A 109 -6.40 -11.77 10.86
CA ILE A 109 -6.86 -11.44 12.22
C ILE A 109 -7.44 -10.03 12.21
N VAL A 110 -8.48 -9.83 13.04
CA VAL A 110 -9.06 -8.52 13.31
C VAL A 110 -9.13 -8.29 14.81
N ASP A 111 -8.39 -7.31 15.31
CA ASP A 111 -8.36 -6.94 16.73
C ASP A 111 -7.98 -5.47 16.93
N GLU A 112 -7.92 -5.04 18.19
CA GLU A 112 -7.57 -3.66 18.58
C GLU A 112 -6.05 -3.47 18.77
N GLN A 113 -5.23 -4.51 18.54
CA GLN A 113 -3.79 -4.46 18.74
C GLN A 113 -3.08 -4.07 17.45
N GLU A 114 -2.15 -3.11 17.57
CA GLU A 114 -1.29 -2.75 16.45
C GLU A 114 -0.53 -3.98 15.93
N PRO A 115 -0.30 -4.07 14.61
CA PRO A 115 0.45 -5.18 14.02
C PRO A 115 1.85 -5.29 14.61
N ASP A 116 2.21 -6.51 15.02
CA ASP A 116 3.60 -6.83 15.36
C ASP A 116 4.48 -6.82 14.09
N ALA A 117 5.48 -5.95 14.05
CA ALA A 117 6.31 -5.77 12.86
C ALA A 117 7.13 -7.01 12.46
N GLU A 118 7.36 -7.95 13.38
CA GLU A 118 8.17 -9.14 13.16
C GLU A 118 7.37 -10.32 12.63
N GLN A 119 6.04 -10.35 12.82
CA GLN A 119 5.18 -11.49 12.48
C GLN A 119 3.85 -11.11 11.82
N GLU A 120 3.52 -9.83 11.73
CA GLU A 120 2.24 -9.36 11.22
C GLU A 120 2.37 -8.27 10.17
N LEU A 121 1.43 -8.24 9.24
CA LEU A 121 1.36 -7.24 8.19
C LEU A 121 -0.04 -6.63 8.12
N GLU A 122 -0.11 -5.30 8.22
CA GLU A 122 -1.37 -4.57 8.16
C GLU A 122 -1.97 -4.60 6.75
N LEU A 123 -3.27 -4.87 6.64
CA LEU A 123 -4.05 -4.77 5.40
C LEU A 123 -4.99 -3.56 5.38
N ALA A 124 -5.46 -3.14 6.55
CA ALA A 124 -6.24 -1.94 6.79
C ALA A 124 -6.40 -1.67 8.29
N ARG A 125 -6.88 -0.48 8.63
CA ARG A 125 -7.44 -0.14 9.95
C ARG A 125 -8.76 0.61 9.79
N PHE A 126 -9.62 0.61 10.80
CA PHE A 126 -10.92 1.30 10.75
C PHE A 126 -11.47 1.60 12.15
N LYS A 127 -12.43 2.53 12.24
CA LYS A 127 -13.31 2.71 13.39
C LYS A 127 -14.77 2.60 12.95
N LEU A 128 -15.42 1.47 13.24
CA LEU A 128 -16.78 1.21 12.78
C LEU A 128 -17.80 1.50 13.88
N GLN A 129 -18.74 2.42 13.63
CA GLN A 129 -19.80 2.78 14.57
C GLN A 129 -20.98 1.79 14.50
N ALA A 130 -21.67 1.61 15.63
CA ALA A 130 -22.85 0.76 15.70
C ALA A 130 -23.93 1.22 14.70
N GLY A 131 -24.40 0.30 13.85
CA GLY A 131 -25.40 0.58 12.83
C GLY A 131 -24.85 1.20 11.54
N ALA A 132 -23.54 1.47 11.45
CA ALA A 132 -22.90 1.93 10.24
C ALA A 132 -22.34 0.77 9.41
N ARG A 133 -21.99 1.07 8.15
CA ARG A 133 -21.36 0.14 7.21
C ARG A 133 -19.97 0.67 6.86
N LEU A 134 -18.97 -0.22 6.84
CA LEU A 134 -17.65 0.15 6.31
C LEU A 134 -17.75 0.48 4.83
N ARG A 135 -17.29 1.66 4.45
CA ARG A 135 -17.06 2.03 3.06
C ARG A 135 -15.61 1.79 2.66
N SER A 136 -15.45 1.44 1.39
CA SER A 136 -14.16 1.26 0.73
C SER A 136 -13.98 2.16 -0.49
N ASP A 137 -14.98 3.00 -0.78
CA ASP A 137 -14.96 3.98 -1.87
C ASP A 137 -14.65 5.36 -1.29
N TYR A 138 -13.73 6.07 -1.95
CA TYR A 138 -13.24 7.38 -1.55
C TYR A 138 -13.63 8.40 -2.62
N VAL A 139 -14.26 9.50 -2.21
CA VAL A 139 -14.78 10.54 -3.09
C VAL A 139 -13.66 11.39 -3.67
N ASP A 140 -12.66 11.71 -2.85
CA ASP A 140 -11.50 12.50 -3.25
C ASP A 140 -10.24 12.08 -2.48
N PHE A 141 -9.14 12.81 -2.68
CA PHE A 141 -7.88 12.54 -2.00
C PHE A 141 -7.93 12.75 -0.49
N TYR A 142 -8.74 13.68 0.01
CA TYR A 142 -8.81 14.00 1.45
C TYR A 142 -9.60 12.96 2.23
N ASP A 143 -10.41 12.18 1.52
CA ASP A 143 -11.33 11.19 2.06
C ASP A 143 -10.64 9.91 2.59
N TYR A 144 -9.36 9.67 2.25
CA TYR A 144 -8.62 8.49 2.73
C TYR A 144 -8.33 8.50 4.24
N GLU A 145 -8.33 9.68 4.87
CA GLU A 145 -8.08 9.84 6.32
C GLU A 145 -9.37 9.95 7.15
N THR A 146 -10.55 9.73 6.55
CA THR A 146 -11.80 9.77 7.30
C THR A 146 -11.77 8.77 8.45
N GLU A 147 -12.09 9.28 9.64
CA GLU A 147 -11.87 8.56 10.89
C GLU A 147 -12.84 7.39 11.11
N PHE A 148 -14.12 7.59 10.79
CA PHE A 148 -15.19 6.64 11.08
C PHE A 148 -15.74 5.99 9.81
N ASP A 149 -16.17 4.74 9.95
CA ASP A 149 -16.92 3.95 8.97
C ASP A 149 -16.24 3.82 7.60
N THR A 150 -14.92 4.03 7.59
CA THR A 150 -14.10 4.07 6.40
C THR A 150 -12.91 3.15 6.59
N VAL A 151 -12.66 2.29 5.61
CA VAL A 151 -11.43 1.49 5.58
C VAL A 151 -10.26 2.46 5.37
N ASN A 152 -9.26 2.43 6.24
CA ASN A 152 -8.06 3.22 6.09
C ASN A 152 -6.89 2.31 5.70
N ARG A 153 -6.26 2.61 4.57
CA ARG A 153 -5.09 1.88 4.05
C ARG A 153 -3.87 2.78 3.87
N ILE A 154 -3.87 3.98 4.45
CA ILE A 154 -2.74 4.92 4.33
C ILE A 154 -1.48 4.28 4.91
N TYR A 155 -1.59 3.57 6.01
CA TYR A 155 -0.46 2.99 6.74
C TYR A 155 0.04 1.67 6.17
N VAL A 156 -0.75 1.02 5.32
CA VAL A 156 -0.51 -0.33 4.82
C VAL A 156 0.78 -0.35 3.99
N PRO A 157 1.73 -1.26 4.29
CA PRO A 157 2.94 -1.40 3.51
C PRO A 157 2.64 -2.07 2.18
N TYR A 158 3.05 -1.44 1.09
CA TYR A 158 3.08 -2.08 -0.22
C TYR A 158 4.51 -2.49 -0.56
N ALA A 159 4.68 -3.71 -1.05
CA ALA A 159 5.98 -4.25 -1.37
C ALA A 159 6.59 -3.44 -2.52
N ALA A 160 7.78 -2.89 -2.28
CA ALA A 160 8.52 -2.10 -3.25
C ALA A 160 10.02 -2.37 -3.06
N PRO A 161 10.88 -2.01 -4.05
CA PRO A 161 12.32 -2.16 -3.90
C PRO A 161 12.84 -1.45 -2.64
N ASP A 162 13.61 -2.19 -1.85
CA ASP A 162 14.37 -1.83 -0.65
C ASP A 162 13.56 -1.33 0.55
N HIS A 163 12.44 -0.64 0.34
CA HIS A 163 11.61 -0.06 1.40
C HIS A 163 10.13 -0.08 1.01
N PRO A 164 9.20 -0.34 1.96
CA PRO A 164 7.78 -0.36 1.66
C PRO A 164 7.29 0.98 1.12
N GLY A 165 6.43 0.90 0.11
CA GLY A 165 5.77 2.03 -0.50
C GLY A 165 4.40 2.33 0.11
N ILE A 166 3.91 3.53 -0.16
CA ILE A 166 2.52 3.91 0.08
C ILE A 166 1.59 3.28 -0.96
N TRP A 167 0.31 3.10 -0.60
CA TRP A 167 -0.72 2.57 -1.49
C TRP A 167 -0.74 3.28 -2.86
N PRO A 168 -0.52 2.55 -3.98
CA PRO A 168 -0.59 3.11 -5.34
C PRO A 168 -1.81 3.99 -5.63
N GLN A 169 -2.97 3.65 -5.06
CA GLN A 169 -4.21 4.37 -5.31
C GLN A 169 -4.19 5.79 -4.71
N ILE A 170 -3.51 6.00 -3.58
CA ILE A 170 -3.30 7.34 -2.99
C ILE A 170 -2.51 8.21 -3.96
N LEU A 171 -1.42 7.69 -4.54
CA LEU A 171 -0.61 8.41 -5.52
C LEU A 171 -1.38 8.72 -6.80
N LYS A 172 -2.23 7.78 -7.27
CA LYS A 172 -3.10 8.01 -8.43
C LYS A 172 -4.16 9.07 -8.15
N SER A 173 -4.76 9.04 -6.96
CA SER A 173 -5.73 10.05 -6.54
C SER A 173 -5.08 11.42 -6.44
N PHE A 174 -3.90 11.51 -5.80
CA PHE A 174 -3.10 12.72 -5.75
C PHE A 174 -2.82 13.30 -7.14
N ALA A 175 -2.33 12.46 -8.06
CA ALA A 175 -2.01 12.90 -9.41
C ALA A 175 -3.25 13.42 -10.16
N ARG A 176 -4.40 12.74 -10.04
CA ARG A 176 -5.65 13.19 -10.64
C ARG A 176 -6.13 14.51 -10.06
N GLU A 177 -6.02 14.71 -8.75
CA GLU A 177 -6.39 15.97 -8.09
C GLU A 177 -5.45 17.11 -8.49
N LEU A 178 -4.13 16.90 -8.45
CA LEU A 178 -3.16 17.94 -8.76
C LEU A 178 -3.27 18.42 -10.21
N LEU A 179 -3.51 17.51 -11.15
CA LEU A 179 -3.68 17.83 -12.58
C LEU A 179 -4.96 18.62 -12.90
N LYS A 180 -5.90 18.78 -11.95
CA LYS A 180 -7.04 19.69 -12.12
C LYS A 180 -6.61 21.16 -12.06
N TYR A 181 -5.46 21.44 -11.45
CA TYR A 181 -4.88 22.78 -11.35
C TYR A 181 -3.90 23.03 -12.51
N ALA A 182 -3.59 24.30 -12.76
CA ALA A 182 -2.55 24.67 -13.72
C ALA A 182 -1.17 24.31 -13.15
N VAL A 183 -0.72 23.08 -13.41
CA VAL A 183 0.58 22.58 -12.95
C VAL A 183 1.70 23.32 -13.69
N THR A 184 2.48 24.10 -12.94
CA THR A 184 3.61 24.88 -13.47
C THR A 184 4.97 24.29 -13.10
N ASP A 185 5.05 23.50 -12.03
CA ASP A 185 6.27 22.83 -11.61
C ASP A 185 6.55 21.58 -12.49
N PRO A 186 7.71 21.49 -13.16
CA PRO A 186 8.06 20.33 -13.96
C PRO A 186 8.10 19.01 -13.18
N TRP A 187 8.45 19.04 -11.89
CA TRP A 187 8.45 17.86 -11.01
C TRP A 187 7.04 17.33 -10.77
N ASP A 188 6.05 18.20 -10.67
CA ASP A 188 4.64 17.82 -10.49
C ASP A 188 4.11 17.07 -11.72
N CYS A 189 4.36 17.58 -12.93
CA CYS A 189 3.97 16.91 -14.17
C CYS A 189 4.63 15.53 -14.30
N ALA A 190 5.94 15.43 -14.07
CA ALA A 190 6.67 14.18 -14.18
C ALA A 190 6.18 13.14 -13.16
N PHE A 191 6.00 13.56 -11.90
CA PHE A 191 5.53 12.69 -10.84
C PHE A 191 4.10 12.20 -11.08
N CYS A 192 3.17 13.09 -11.44
CA CYS A 192 1.79 12.72 -11.74
C CYS A 192 1.69 11.66 -12.85
N LEU A 193 2.43 11.82 -13.94
CA LEU A 193 2.45 10.83 -15.03
C LEU A 193 2.97 9.47 -14.55
N GLN A 194 4.02 9.45 -13.72
CA GLN A 194 4.55 8.22 -13.13
C GLN A 194 3.54 7.54 -12.20
N CYS A 195 2.81 8.29 -11.38
CA CYS A 195 1.75 7.75 -10.51
C CYS A 195 0.63 7.09 -11.32
N LEU A 196 0.22 7.69 -12.43
CA LEU A 196 -0.88 7.20 -13.26
C LEU A 196 -0.53 5.94 -14.06
N GLN A 197 0.73 5.81 -14.48
CA GLN A 197 1.18 4.69 -15.32
C GLN A 197 1.44 3.39 -14.54
N ARG A 198 1.78 3.48 -13.24
CA ARG A 198 2.19 2.31 -12.45
C ARG A 198 1.01 1.45 -12.01
N LYS A 199 1.22 0.13 -12.06
CA LYS A 199 0.33 -0.87 -11.47
C LYS A 199 0.77 -1.23 -10.05
N GLU A 200 2.07 -1.45 -9.86
CA GLU A 200 2.72 -1.72 -8.59
C GLU A 200 2.96 -0.45 -7.76
N ALA A 201 3.40 -0.64 -6.52
CA ALA A 201 3.92 0.43 -5.67
C ALA A 201 5.03 1.21 -6.38
N MET A 202 4.98 2.53 -6.24
CA MET A 202 6.11 3.36 -6.63
C MET A 202 7.24 3.12 -5.61
N PRO A 203 8.50 2.99 -6.05
CA PRO A 203 9.63 2.89 -5.13
C PRO A 203 9.61 4.05 -4.14
N TYR A 204 9.85 3.73 -2.85
CA TYR A 204 9.87 4.70 -1.76
C TYR A 204 10.77 5.90 -2.09
N GLU A 205 11.96 5.65 -2.64
CA GLU A 205 12.93 6.68 -2.99
C GLU A 205 12.38 7.67 -4.03
N ALA A 206 11.59 7.21 -5.00
CA ALA A 206 11.00 8.08 -6.02
C ALA A 206 9.95 9.04 -5.41
N VAL A 207 9.11 8.54 -4.49
CA VAL A 207 8.16 9.38 -3.76
C VAL A 207 8.90 10.36 -2.85
N ARG A 208 9.90 9.89 -2.11
CA ARG A 208 10.73 10.73 -1.23
C ARG A 208 11.44 11.83 -2.02
N ALA A 209 12.06 11.52 -3.16
CA ALA A 209 12.76 12.48 -4.00
C ALA A 209 11.82 13.57 -4.53
N TYR A 210 10.61 13.21 -4.96
CA TYR A 210 9.58 14.17 -5.34
C TYR A 210 9.21 15.10 -4.18
N LEU A 211 8.92 14.54 -3.00
CA LEU A 211 8.60 15.32 -1.81
C LEU A 211 9.75 16.24 -1.39
N HIS A 212 11.00 15.78 -1.48
CA HIS A 212 12.19 16.60 -1.18
C HIS A 212 12.30 17.78 -2.14
N ALA A 213 12.21 17.53 -3.44
CA ALA A 213 12.29 18.56 -4.47
C ALA A 213 11.16 19.60 -4.30
N ARG A 214 9.94 19.14 -4.03
CA ARG A 214 8.77 20.02 -3.93
C ARG A 214 8.67 20.79 -2.63
N LEU A 215 9.18 20.25 -1.53
CA LEU A 215 8.99 20.83 -0.20
C LEU A 215 10.26 21.42 0.40
N GLY A 216 11.41 21.27 -0.26
CA GLY A 216 12.70 21.74 0.23
C GLY A 216 13.13 21.08 1.55
N GLN A 217 12.65 19.87 1.84
CA GLN A 217 12.94 19.13 3.06
C GLN A 217 13.66 17.83 2.73
N SER A 218 14.78 17.54 3.39
CA SER A 218 15.47 16.25 3.29
C SER A 218 15.22 15.45 4.56
N LYS A 219 14.26 14.53 4.52
CA LYS A 219 13.92 13.62 5.64
C LYS A 219 13.33 12.30 5.15
N GLU A 220 13.27 11.32 6.05
CA GLU A 220 12.48 10.09 5.84
C GLU A 220 11.00 10.33 6.15
N TYR A 221 10.14 9.51 5.56
CA TYR A 221 8.69 9.60 5.72
C TYR A 221 8.10 8.22 6.04
N THR A 222 7.22 8.15 7.03
CA THR A 222 6.24 7.06 7.10
C THR A 222 5.16 7.26 6.03
N ASN A 223 4.38 6.22 5.72
CA ASN A 223 3.29 6.36 4.75
C ASN A 223 2.29 7.45 5.13
N MET A 224 1.97 7.61 6.42
CA MET A 224 1.11 8.71 6.89
C MET A 224 1.76 10.08 6.69
N GLN A 225 3.07 10.19 6.91
CA GLN A 225 3.79 11.44 6.65
C GLN A 225 3.89 11.76 5.15
N MET A 226 4.03 10.75 4.28
CA MET A 226 3.94 10.93 2.83
C MET A 226 2.56 11.44 2.43
N TYR A 227 1.49 10.79 2.92
CA TYR A 227 0.12 11.23 2.66
C TYR A 227 -0.10 12.69 3.10
N GLY A 228 0.33 13.05 4.31
CA GLY A 228 0.24 14.44 4.80
C GLY A 228 1.05 15.44 3.97
N ALA A 229 2.23 15.04 3.48
CA ALA A 229 3.05 15.87 2.60
C ALA A 229 2.38 16.11 1.23
N LEU A 230 1.80 15.07 0.64
CA LEU A 230 1.00 15.15 -0.60
C LEU A 230 -0.25 16.02 -0.39
N LYS A 231 -0.94 15.85 0.74
CA LYS A 231 -2.08 16.68 1.14
C LYS A 231 -1.72 18.17 1.18
N ARG A 232 -0.54 18.51 1.74
CA ARG A 232 -0.05 19.89 1.76
C ARG A 232 0.17 20.44 0.35
N ILE A 233 0.80 19.67 -0.54
CA ILE A 233 1.04 20.09 -1.93
C ILE A 233 -0.29 20.36 -2.66
N LEU A 234 -1.31 19.53 -2.46
CA LEU A 234 -2.65 19.79 -3.02
C LEU A 234 -3.30 21.05 -2.43
N GLY A 235 -3.12 21.30 -1.14
CA GLY A 235 -3.60 22.52 -0.48
C GLY A 235 -2.99 23.79 -1.08
N GLU A 236 -1.68 23.78 -1.30
CA GLU A 236 -0.93 24.87 -1.95
C GLU A 236 -1.42 25.11 -3.39
N ALA A 237 -1.60 24.03 -4.18
CA ALA A 237 -2.07 24.12 -5.57
C ALA A 237 -3.52 24.62 -5.69
N GLY A 238 -4.38 24.27 -4.73
CA GLY A 238 -5.78 24.66 -4.70
C GLY A 238 -6.04 26.05 -4.10
N GLY A 239 -5.01 26.82 -3.73
CA GLY A 239 -5.17 28.13 -3.09
C GLY A 239 -5.76 28.07 -1.68
N ARG A 240 -5.76 26.89 -1.04
CA ARG A 240 -6.11 26.73 0.38
C ARG A 240 -4.87 27.00 1.22
N GLU A 241 -4.44 28.26 1.27
CA GLU A 241 -3.59 28.73 2.37
C GLU A 241 -4.44 28.77 3.64
N GLU A 242 -4.47 27.68 4.40
CA GLU A 242 -4.56 27.83 5.85
C GLU A 242 -3.13 27.83 6.40
N ILE A 243 -2.65 29.02 6.73
CA ILE A 243 -1.55 29.22 7.67
C ILE A 243 -2.21 29.48 9.03
N PRO A 244 -2.35 28.49 9.94
CA PRO A 244 -2.67 28.78 11.31
C PRO A 244 -1.39 29.30 11.97
N GLY A 245 -1.31 30.61 12.25
CA GLY A 245 -0.33 31.13 13.21
C GLY A 245 0.54 32.33 12.82
N GLN A 246 0.15 33.16 11.84
CA GLN A 246 0.76 34.50 11.74
C GLN A 246 -0.29 35.60 11.89
N THR A 247 -0.44 36.06 13.13
CA THR A 247 -1.04 37.34 13.47
C THR A 247 -0.32 38.44 12.69
N ARG A 248 -0.94 38.94 11.62
CA ARG A 248 -0.51 40.18 10.96
C ARG A 248 -0.54 41.30 12.00
N LYS A 249 0.63 41.69 12.51
CA LYS A 249 0.79 43.00 13.16
C LYS A 249 0.40 44.06 12.14
N LYS A 250 -0.69 44.78 12.41
CA LYS A 250 -0.98 46.05 11.74
C LYS A 250 0.15 47.01 12.10
N GLU A 251 1.01 47.32 11.15
CA GLU A 251 1.86 48.51 11.25
C GLU A 251 0.95 49.73 11.22
N GLY A 252 0.94 50.45 12.35
CA GLY A 252 0.22 51.69 12.49
C GLY A 252 0.86 52.78 11.64
N THR A 253 0.06 53.40 10.80
CA THR A 253 0.37 54.68 10.15
C THR A 253 0.54 55.74 11.25
N LEU A 254 1.79 56.12 11.52
CA LEU A 254 2.12 57.30 12.32
C LEU A 254 1.98 58.53 11.41
N LEU A 255 0.85 59.23 11.54
CA LEU A 255 0.71 60.62 11.15
C LEU A 255 1.52 61.46 12.15
N MET A 256 2.58 62.11 11.69
CA MET A 256 3.16 63.24 12.42
C MET A 256 2.46 64.52 11.97
N LEU A 257 1.93 65.24 12.96
CA LEU A 257 1.64 66.67 12.93
C LEU A 257 2.95 67.46 13.03
#